data_AF-A0A519FGF2-F1
#
_entry.id   AF-A0A519FGF2-F1
#
_cell.length_a   1.000
_cell.length_b   1.000
_cell.length_c   1.000
_cell.angle_alpha   90.00
_cell.angle_beta   90.00
_cell.angle_gamma   90.00
#
_symmetry.space_group_name_H-M   'P 1'
#
loop_
_entity.id
_entity.type
_entity.pdbx_description
1 polymer ?
#
loop_
_entity_poly.entity_id
_entity_poly.type
_entity_poly.pdbx_seq_one_letter_code
_entity_poly.pdbx_strand_id
1 'polypeptide(L)'
;MSQSIEAALVPGGPVGAGAPVRVLGLTDLAAGTPLHQAPANLWLQLLPANPDGTRAMAEVDQGLAKLTSISEGLEVKKLAERIGDVTAAPPRSTVRQELAFLRVPALHLTAIWLKGDEGNDADDVVIPNDGPIEPLVPGRHYPMAEFQRIVGAMAAERLAKTKDDMGG
;
A
#
# COMPACT_ATOMS: atom_id res chain seq x y z
N MET A 1 26.96 22.19 17.30
CA MET A 1 27.55 21.10 16.50
C MET A 1 26.41 20.32 15.87
N SER A 2 26.64 19.84 14.65
CA SER A 2 25.69 19.45 13.62
C SER A 2 24.58 18.47 13.98
N GLN A 3 23.52 18.57 13.18
CA GLN A 3 22.32 17.72 13.12
C GLN A 3 22.69 16.23 12.99
N SER A 4 22.05 15.37 13.79
CA SER A 4 22.03 13.93 13.58
C SER A 4 20.71 13.57 12.87
N ILE A 5 20.82 13.16 11.61
CA ILE A 5 19.73 12.63 10.81
C ILE A 5 19.77 11.10 10.98
N GLU A 6 18.91 10.55 11.84
CA GLU A 6 18.74 9.10 11.98
C GLU A 6 17.45 8.64 11.28
N ALA A 7 17.58 8.30 10.01
CA ALA A 7 17.50 6.91 9.54
C ALA A 7 16.29 6.05 9.94
N ALA A 8 15.15 6.24 9.27
CA ALA A 8 14.13 5.20 9.11
C ALA A 8 13.64 5.20 7.65
N LEU A 9 13.46 4.11 6.90
CA LEU A 9 13.85 2.69 6.96
C LEU A 9 15.12 2.45 6.10
N VAL A 10 15.82 1.30 6.22
CA VAL A 10 16.04 0.22 5.20
C VAL A 10 17.17 -0.73 5.69
N PRO A 11 17.08 -2.07 5.54
CA PRO A 11 18.27 -2.87 5.25
C PRO A 11 18.56 -2.83 3.74
N GLY A 12 19.45 -1.90 3.35
CA GLY A 12 20.08 -1.86 2.03
C GLY A 12 20.02 -0.53 1.26
N GLY A 13 19.40 0.52 1.79
CA GLY A 13 19.35 1.85 1.16
C GLY A 13 19.42 2.96 2.22
N PRO A 14 19.95 4.15 1.89
CA PRO A 14 20.10 5.22 2.86
C PRO A 14 18.72 5.71 3.33
N VAL A 15 18.49 5.68 4.65
CA VAL A 15 17.86 6.75 5.45
C VAL A 15 17.02 7.74 4.63
N GLY A 16 15.76 7.36 4.29
CA GLY A 16 14.87 8.20 3.46
C GLY A 16 14.04 7.49 2.38
N ALA A 17 14.07 6.16 2.30
CA ALA A 17 13.31 5.42 1.29
C ALA A 17 11.83 5.27 1.70
N GLY A 18 10.98 6.18 1.23
CA GLY A 18 9.53 6.00 1.25
C GLY A 18 9.11 4.83 0.36
N ALA A 19 7.99 4.19 0.70
CA ALA A 19 7.40 3.14 -0.12
C ALA A 19 6.45 3.75 -1.16
N PRO A 20 6.51 3.33 -2.44
CA PRO A 20 5.60 3.82 -3.46
C PRO A 20 4.16 3.40 -3.13
N VAL A 21 3.22 4.32 -3.32
CA VAL A 21 1.78 4.12 -3.22
C VAL A 21 1.19 4.19 -4.62
N ARG A 22 0.47 3.14 -5.01
CA ARG A 22 -0.24 3.06 -6.27
C ARG A 22 -1.73 3.21 -6.03
N VAL A 23 -2.33 4.18 -6.71
CA VAL A 23 -3.75 4.45 -6.64
C VAL A 23 -4.43 3.77 -7.83
N LEU A 24 -5.43 2.94 -7.53
CA LEU A 24 -6.12 2.10 -8.50
C LEU A 24 -7.54 2.59 -8.72
N GLY A 25 -7.94 2.69 -9.98
CA GLY A 25 -9.30 3.03 -10.41
C GLY A 25 -10.19 1.79 -10.53
N LEU A 26 -11.51 1.97 -10.34
CA LEU A 26 -12.47 0.87 -10.49
C LEU A 26 -12.48 0.29 -11.91
N THR A 27 -12.35 1.13 -12.93
CA THR A 27 -12.37 0.69 -14.34
C THR A 27 -11.21 -0.26 -14.65
N ASP A 28 -10.01 0.10 -14.22
CA ASP A 28 -8.80 -0.73 -14.43
C ASP A 28 -8.91 -2.05 -13.67
N LEU A 29 -9.41 -2.00 -12.43
CA LEU A 29 -9.62 -3.20 -11.61
C LEU A 29 -10.67 -4.13 -12.23
N ALA A 30 -11.79 -3.60 -12.70
CA ALA A 30 -12.86 -4.38 -13.33
C ALA A 30 -12.42 -4.97 -14.68
N ALA A 31 -11.55 -4.27 -15.41
CA ALA A 31 -10.95 -4.75 -16.66
C ALA A 31 -9.85 -5.80 -16.44
N GLY A 32 -9.42 -6.03 -15.20
CA GLY A 32 -8.31 -6.94 -14.88
C GLY A 32 -6.94 -6.40 -15.27
N THR A 33 -6.79 -5.07 -15.37
CA THR A 33 -5.51 -4.43 -15.66
C THR A 33 -4.47 -4.86 -14.61
N PRO A 34 -3.26 -5.28 -15.03
CA PRO A 34 -2.23 -5.68 -14.08
C PRO A 34 -1.84 -4.54 -13.13
N LEU A 35 -1.77 -4.81 -11.82
CA LEU A 35 -1.58 -3.76 -10.81
C LEU A 35 -0.20 -3.08 -10.92
N HIS A 36 0.79 -3.77 -11.47
CA HIS A 36 2.12 -3.21 -11.72
C HIS A 36 2.11 -2.07 -12.74
N GLN A 37 1.06 -1.93 -13.55
CA GLN A 37 0.91 -0.84 -14.52
C GLN A 37 0.31 0.42 -13.90
N ALA A 38 -0.26 0.34 -12.69
CA ALA A 38 -0.85 1.49 -12.03
C ALA A 38 0.25 2.50 -11.64
N PRO A 39 0.08 3.80 -11.88
CA PRO A 39 1.11 4.78 -11.58
C PRO A 39 1.41 4.81 -10.08
N ALA A 40 2.69 4.81 -9.74
CA ALA A 40 3.18 5.17 -8.41
C ALA A 40 3.58 6.64 -8.46
N ASN A 41 2.66 7.55 -8.11
CA ASN A 41 2.93 8.98 -8.05
C ASN A 41 3.10 9.51 -6.60
N LEU A 42 2.74 8.69 -5.62
CA LEU A 42 2.79 9.01 -4.19
C LEU A 42 3.78 8.11 -3.47
N TRP A 43 4.50 8.67 -2.50
CA TRP A 43 5.46 7.97 -1.65
C TRP A 43 5.07 8.15 -0.20
N LEU A 44 5.00 7.03 0.51
CA LEU A 44 4.67 6.98 1.92
C LEU A 44 5.97 6.87 2.73
N GLN A 45 6.21 7.85 3.58
CA GLN A 45 7.34 7.87 4.51
C GLN A 45 6.83 7.71 5.93
N LEU A 46 7.26 6.62 6.58
CA LEU A 46 7.13 6.52 8.02
C LEU A 46 8.17 7.42 8.68
N LEU A 47 7.69 8.35 9.49
CA LEU A 47 8.57 9.24 10.23
C LEU A 47 9.09 8.52 11.49
N PRO A 48 10.27 8.93 11.99
CA PRO A 48 10.79 8.42 13.24
C PRO A 48 9.78 8.52 14.38
N ALA A 49 9.90 7.60 15.32
CA ALA A 49 9.20 7.63 16.59
C ALA A 49 9.39 8.97 17.31
N ASN A 50 8.31 9.61 17.74
CA ASN A 50 8.44 10.61 18.78
C ASN A 50 8.82 9.92 20.11
N PRO A 51 9.51 10.62 21.05
CA PRO A 51 9.89 10.06 22.35
C PRO A 51 8.69 9.59 23.20
N ASP A 52 7.51 10.15 22.95
CA ASP A 52 6.23 9.75 23.57
C ASP A 52 5.62 8.47 22.94
N GLY A 53 6.28 7.89 21.94
CA GLY A 53 5.83 6.71 21.22
C GLY A 53 4.90 7.00 20.05
N THR A 54 4.52 8.26 19.82
CA THR A 54 3.68 8.66 18.69
C THR A 54 4.41 8.37 17.37
N ARG A 55 3.64 7.95 16.35
CA ARG A 55 4.12 7.72 14.98
C ARG A 55 3.39 8.66 14.04
N ALA A 56 4.15 9.20 13.11
CA ALA A 56 3.65 10.04 12.04
C ALA A 56 4.04 9.44 10.68
N MET A 57 3.25 9.77 9.67
CA MET A 57 3.44 9.31 8.31
C MET A 57 3.23 10.48 7.36
N ALA A 58 4.16 10.65 6.45
CA ALA A 58 4.11 11.67 5.42
C ALA A 58 3.84 11.04 4.06
N GLU A 59 2.96 11.64 3.27
CA GLU A 59 2.81 11.32 1.85
C GLU A 59 3.42 12.42 1.00
N VAL A 60 4.21 12.03 0.02
CA VAL A 60 4.89 12.94 -0.90
C VAL A 60 4.50 12.59 -2.32
N ASP A 61 4.06 13.57 -3.09
CA ASP A 61 3.89 13.43 -4.54
C ASP A 61 5.25 13.66 -5.21
N GLN A 62 5.76 12.66 -5.95
CA GLN A 62 7.03 12.75 -6.65
C GLN A 62 6.98 13.69 -7.85
N GLY A 63 5.84 13.73 -8.56
CA GLY A 63 5.67 14.61 -9.72
C GLY A 63 5.73 16.08 -9.34
N LEU A 64 5.29 16.40 -8.12
CA LEU A 64 5.28 17.76 -7.58
C LEU A 64 6.40 18.04 -6.55
N ALA A 65 7.18 17.01 -6.18
CA ALA A 65 8.15 17.04 -5.08
C ALA A 65 7.60 17.72 -3.80
N LYS A 66 6.32 17.46 -3.50
CA LYS A 66 5.58 18.17 -2.45
C LYS A 66 4.96 17.20 -1.46
N LEU A 67 5.09 17.53 -0.17
CA LEU A 67 4.33 16.91 0.89
C LEU A 67 2.82 17.15 0.67
N THR A 68 2.06 16.07 0.48
CA THR A 68 0.62 16.13 0.23
C THR A 68 -0.19 15.93 1.51
N SER A 69 0.32 15.13 2.45
CA SER A 69 -0.35 14.88 3.72
C SER A 69 0.63 14.48 4.81
N ILE A 70 0.27 14.79 6.06
CA ILE A 70 0.85 14.19 7.27
C ILE A 70 -0.31 13.60 8.06
N SER A 71 -0.13 12.35 8.50
CA SER A 71 -1.10 11.62 9.32
C SER A 71 -0.43 11.11 10.58
N GLU A 72 -1.19 11.05 11.67
CA GLU A 72 -0.75 10.54 12.98
C GLU A 72 -1.86 9.69 13.61
N GLY A 73 -1.54 9.02 14.72
CA GLY A 73 -2.51 8.34 15.56
C GLY A 73 -2.49 6.82 15.43
N LEU A 74 -3.57 6.18 15.89
CA LEU A 74 -3.62 4.73 16.07
C LEU A 74 -3.47 3.96 14.76
N GLU A 75 -4.07 4.44 13.67
CA GLU A 75 -3.98 3.76 12.37
C GLU A 75 -2.57 3.81 11.78
N VAL A 76 -1.86 4.94 11.94
CA VAL A 76 -0.45 5.06 11.56
C VAL A 76 0.43 4.13 12.41
N LYS A 77 0.15 4.04 13.71
CA LYS A 77 0.86 3.11 14.60
C LYS A 77 0.66 1.65 14.19
N LYS A 78 -0.58 1.22 13.96
CA LYS A 78 -0.91 -0.15 13.51
C LYS A 78 -0.25 -0.47 12.16
N LEU A 79 -0.26 0.48 11.24
CA LEU A 79 0.39 0.30 9.94
C LEU A 79 1.91 0.15 10.11
N ALA A 80 2.54 0.98 10.94
CA ALA A 80 3.97 0.89 11.23
C ALA A 80 4.35 -0.45 11.88
N GLU A 81 3.53 -0.94 12.83
CA GLU A 81 3.68 -2.27 13.44
C GLU A 81 3.56 -3.36 12.38
N ARG A 82 2.55 -3.30 11.51
CA ARG A 82 2.36 -4.28 10.43
C ARG A 82 3.52 -4.29 9.43
N ILE A 83 4.05 -3.13 9.06
CA ILE A 83 5.25 -3.03 8.21
C ILE A 83 6.43 -3.69 8.93
N GLY A 84 6.60 -3.43 10.23
CA GLY A 84 7.61 -4.09 11.07
C GLY A 84 7.47 -5.61 11.06
N ASP A 85 6.28 -6.14 11.32
CA ASP A 85 6.01 -7.58 11.33
C ASP A 85 6.30 -8.23 9.98
N VAL A 86 5.88 -7.58 8.89
CA VAL A 86 6.07 -8.07 7.53
C VAL A 86 7.54 -8.06 7.12
N THR A 87 8.30 -7.04 7.52
CA THR A 87 9.73 -6.91 7.20
C THR A 87 10.62 -7.79 8.07
N ALA A 88 10.18 -8.10 9.30
CA ALA A 88 10.88 -9.02 10.21
C ALA A 88 10.57 -10.50 9.93
N ALA A 89 9.48 -10.80 9.21
CA ALA A 89 9.14 -12.16 8.85
C ALA A 89 10.23 -12.80 7.96
N PRO A 90 10.46 -14.13 8.07
CA PRO A 90 11.36 -14.82 7.16
C PRO A 90 10.98 -14.57 5.69
N PRO A 91 11.96 -14.47 4.78
CA PRO A 91 11.69 -14.31 3.35
C PRO A 91 10.71 -15.38 2.89
N ARG A 92 9.61 -14.93 2.29
CA ARG A 92 8.54 -15.82 1.79
C ARG A 92 8.84 -16.33 0.38
N SER A 93 9.73 -15.64 -0.32
CA SER A 93 10.25 -16.02 -1.62
C SER A 93 11.77 -16.00 -1.59
N THR A 94 12.36 -16.72 -2.53
CA THR A 94 13.79 -16.65 -2.83
C THR A 94 14.15 -15.34 -3.54
N VAL A 95 13.16 -14.63 -4.10
CA VAL A 95 13.37 -13.30 -4.70
C VAL A 95 13.30 -12.20 -3.65
N ARG A 96 14.04 -11.11 -3.90
CA ARG A 96 13.99 -9.93 -3.04
C ARG A 96 12.64 -9.25 -3.23
N GLN A 97 11.91 -9.06 -2.14
CA GLN A 97 10.65 -8.31 -2.17
C GLN A 97 10.87 -6.84 -1.83
N GLU A 98 10.22 -5.96 -2.59
CA GLU A 98 10.15 -4.53 -2.35
C GLU A 98 8.82 -4.16 -1.70
N LEU A 99 8.88 -3.25 -0.73
CA LEU A 99 7.69 -2.75 -0.05
C LEU A 99 7.01 -1.67 -0.90
N ALA A 100 5.74 -1.86 -1.19
CA ALA A 100 4.86 -0.90 -1.84
C ALA A 100 3.48 -0.86 -1.15
N PHE A 101 2.65 0.08 -1.55
CA PHE A 101 1.29 0.27 -1.07
C PHE A 101 0.30 0.31 -2.23
N LEU A 102 -0.87 -0.26 -2.00
CA LEU A 102 -2.01 -0.15 -2.90
C LEU A 102 -3.12 0.64 -2.21
N ARG A 103 -3.75 1.54 -2.96
CA ARG A 103 -4.93 2.28 -2.52
C ARG A 103 -6.01 2.19 -3.59
N VAL A 104 -7.22 1.78 -3.19
CA VAL A 104 -8.42 1.82 -4.02
C VAL A 104 -9.44 2.73 -3.32
N PRO A 105 -9.39 4.05 -3.54
CA PRO A 105 -10.22 5.00 -2.80
C PRO A 105 -11.71 4.69 -2.91
N ALA A 106 -12.16 4.30 -4.10
CA ALA A 106 -13.56 4.00 -4.38
C ALA A 106 -14.08 2.72 -3.70
N LEU A 107 -13.18 1.86 -3.20
CA LEU A 107 -13.50 0.70 -2.37
C LEU A 107 -13.12 0.91 -0.90
N HIS A 108 -12.60 2.09 -0.53
CA HIS A 108 -12.02 2.37 0.79
C HIS A 108 -10.92 1.38 1.21
N LEU A 109 -10.21 0.80 0.24
CA LEU A 109 -9.20 -0.23 0.47
C LEU A 109 -7.79 0.37 0.48
N THR A 110 -7.01 -0.02 1.48
CA THR A 110 -5.56 0.15 1.55
C THR A 110 -4.92 -1.21 1.77
N ALA A 111 -3.76 -1.44 1.16
CA ALA A 111 -3.02 -2.68 1.36
C ALA A 111 -1.51 -2.45 1.28
N ILE A 112 -0.77 -3.24 2.05
CA ILE A 112 0.67 -3.43 1.86
C ILE A 112 0.84 -4.39 0.69
N TRP A 113 1.78 -4.10 -0.19
CA TRP A 113 2.18 -4.97 -1.29
C TRP A 113 3.66 -5.27 -1.18
N LEU A 114 3.98 -6.55 -1.02
CA LEU A 114 5.32 -7.09 -1.15
C LEU A 114 5.49 -7.50 -2.60
N LYS A 115 6.14 -6.63 -3.36
CA LYS A 115 6.38 -6.79 -4.77
C LYS A 115 7.64 -7.65 -4.96
N GLY A 116 7.51 -8.78 -5.63
CA GLY A 116 8.65 -9.58 -6.11
C GLY A 116 9.31 -8.94 -7.33
N ASP A 117 9.96 -9.78 -8.15
CA ASP A 117 10.66 -9.30 -9.34
C ASP A 117 9.71 -8.66 -10.36
N GLU A 118 10.18 -7.62 -11.03
CA GLU A 118 9.38 -6.87 -12.00
C GLU A 118 8.89 -7.77 -13.15
N GLY A 119 7.57 -7.83 -13.34
CA GLY A 119 6.93 -8.63 -14.39
C GLY A 119 6.58 -10.07 -13.99
N ASN A 120 6.89 -10.49 -12.76
CA ASN A 120 6.46 -11.78 -12.22
C ASN A 120 5.64 -11.60 -10.93
N ASP A 121 4.32 -11.54 -11.09
CA ASP A 121 3.39 -11.35 -9.98
C ASP A 121 3.17 -12.64 -9.14
N ALA A 122 3.87 -13.75 -9.43
CA ALA A 122 3.70 -15.02 -8.69
C ALA A 122 4.25 -14.95 -7.26
N ASP A 123 5.29 -14.14 -7.05
CA ASP A 123 5.93 -13.92 -5.75
C ASP A 123 5.33 -12.73 -4.99
N ASP A 124 4.35 -12.06 -5.60
CA ASP A 124 3.70 -10.89 -5.03
C ASP A 124 2.70 -11.28 -3.95
N VAL A 125 2.81 -10.60 -2.82
CA VAL A 125 1.90 -10.78 -1.69
C VAL A 125 1.26 -9.46 -1.34
N VAL A 126 -0.07 -9.47 -1.24
CA VAL A 126 -0.88 -8.30 -0.85
C VAL A 126 -1.51 -8.56 0.51
N ILE A 127 -1.44 -7.57 1.39
CA ILE A 127 -1.92 -7.64 2.77
C ILE A 127 -2.84 -6.45 3.01
N PRO A 128 -4.17 -6.63 3.00
CA PRO A 128 -5.12 -5.56 3.29
C PRO A 128 -4.84 -4.94 4.67
N ASN A 129 -4.79 -3.62 4.74
CA ASN A 129 -4.46 -2.91 5.97
C ASN A 129 -5.72 -2.63 6.80
N ASP A 130 -6.76 -2.08 6.16
CA ASP A 130 -7.94 -1.53 6.84
C ASP A 130 -9.27 -2.07 6.29
N GLY A 131 -10.28 -2.08 7.18
CA GLY A 131 -11.70 -2.27 6.87
C GLY A 131 -12.15 -3.73 6.66
N PRO A 132 -13.36 -4.13 7.12
CA PRO A 132 -13.99 -5.37 6.67
C PRO A 132 -14.52 -5.15 5.25
N ILE A 133 -13.62 -5.18 4.28
CA ILE A 133 -13.97 -5.16 2.86
C ILE A 133 -14.19 -6.60 2.46
N GLU A 134 -15.30 -7.20 2.91
CA GLU A 134 -15.59 -8.59 2.60
C GLU A 134 -15.48 -8.82 1.08
N PRO A 135 -14.78 -9.88 0.64
CA PRO A 135 -14.23 -11.00 1.42
C PRO A 135 -12.76 -10.83 1.87
N LEU A 136 -12.16 -9.65 1.73
CA LEU A 136 -10.80 -9.35 2.19
C LEU A 136 -10.75 -9.18 3.71
N VAL A 137 -9.82 -9.91 4.34
CA VAL A 137 -9.57 -9.86 5.78
C VAL A 137 -8.30 -9.04 6.04
N PRO A 138 -8.38 -7.96 6.84
CA PRO A 138 -7.21 -7.19 7.24
C PRO A 138 -6.10 -8.06 7.83
N GLY A 139 -4.87 -7.84 7.37
CA GLY A 139 -3.68 -8.57 7.81
C GLY A 139 -3.50 -9.97 7.23
N ARG A 140 -4.49 -10.52 6.52
CA ARG A 140 -4.31 -11.77 5.79
C ARG A 140 -3.43 -11.53 4.56
N HIS A 141 -2.58 -12.50 4.27
CA HIS A 141 -1.71 -12.48 3.09
C HIS A 141 -2.46 -13.13 1.93
N TYR A 142 -2.53 -12.43 0.79
CA TYR A 142 -3.16 -12.90 -0.43
C TYR A 142 -2.11 -12.93 -1.55
N PRO A 143 -2.03 -14.03 -2.34
CA PRO A 143 -1.34 -14.00 -3.61
C PRO A 143 -1.96 -12.94 -4.53
N MET A 144 -1.14 -12.26 -5.35
CA MET A 144 -1.61 -11.19 -6.23
C MET A 144 -2.81 -11.58 -7.09
N ALA A 145 -2.78 -12.77 -7.71
CA ALA A 145 -3.87 -13.25 -8.56
C ALA A 145 -5.19 -13.43 -7.80
N GLU A 146 -5.14 -13.93 -6.55
CA GLU A 146 -6.33 -14.06 -5.71
C GLU A 146 -6.87 -12.68 -5.33
N PHE A 147 -5.99 -11.77 -4.91
CA PHE A 147 -6.34 -10.41 -4.56
C PHE A 147 -7.00 -9.68 -5.73
N GLN A 148 -6.38 -9.68 -6.92
CA GLN A 148 -6.91 -9.05 -8.14
C GLN A 148 -8.29 -9.58 -8.52
N ARG A 149 -8.51 -10.90 -8.44
CA ARG A 149 -9.81 -11.50 -8.73
C ARG A 149 -10.90 -10.98 -7.77
N ILE A 150 -10.58 -10.87 -6.49
CA ILE A 150 -11.51 -10.36 -5.47
C ILE A 150 -11.82 -8.88 -5.75
N VAL A 151 -10.79 -8.02 -5.83
CA VAL A 151 -11.01 -6.57 -5.98
C VAL A 151 -11.60 -6.20 -7.35
N GLY A 152 -11.32 -6.97 -8.40
CA GLY A 152 -11.93 -6.79 -9.72
C GLY A 152 -13.43 -7.07 -9.71
N ALA A 153 -13.86 -8.14 -9.02
CA ALA A 153 -15.29 -8.42 -8.84
C ALA A 153 -16.00 -7.30 -8.06
N MET A 154 -15.38 -6.82 -6.97
CA MET A 154 -15.91 -5.70 -6.18
C MET A 154 -16.01 -4.40 -6.99
N ALA A 155 -15.00 -4.13 -7.83
CA ALA A 155 -15.00 -2.96 -8.70
C ALA A 155 -16.10 -3.02 -9.77
N ALA A 156 -16.29 -4.19 -10.39
CA ALA A 156 -17.37 -4.40 -11.36
C ALA A 156 -18.76 -4.20 -10.72
N GLU A 157 -18.98 -4.75 -9.52
CA GLU A 157 -20.23 -4.56 -8.77
C GLU A 157 -20.47 -3.08 -8.44
N ARG A 158 -19.43 -2.36 -8.00
CA ARG A 158 -19.54 -0.94 -7.65
C ARG A 158 -19.89 -0.08 -8.87
N LEU A 159 -19.28 -0.36 -10.03
CA LEU A 159 -19.56 0.33 -11.29
C LEU A 159 -20.98 0.08 -11.78
N ALA A 160 -21.49 -1.15 -11.65
CA ALA A 160 -22.87 -1.48 -12.01
C ALA A 160 -23.88 -0.64 -11.21
N LYS A 161 -23.73 -0.59 -9.88
CA LYS A 161 -24.62 0.20 -8.99
C LYS A 161 -24.62 1.69 -9.32
N THR A 162 -23.45 2.27 -9.61
CA THR A 162 -23.35 3.69 -9.98
C THR A 162 -24.07 4.02 -11.29
N LYS A 163 -24.16 3.07 -12.23
CA LYS A 163 -24.90 3.26 -13.49
C LYS A 163 -26.41 3.26 -13.25
N ASP A 164 -26.89 2.41 -12.34
CA ASP A 164 -28.31 2.32 -12.01
C ASP A 164 -28.79 3.59 -11.27
N ASP A 165 -27.97 4.16 -10.39
CA ASP A 165 -28.29 5.39 -9.65
C ASP A 165 -28.39 6.66 -10.54
N MET A 166 -27.75 6.64 -11.73
CA MET A 166 -27.80 7.78 -12.68
C MET A 166 -28.87 7.62 -13.77
N GLY A 167 -29.60 6.50 -13.79
CA GLY A 167 -30.60 6.17 -14.82
C GLY A 167 -32.05 6.16 -14.36
N GLY A 168 -32.32 6.59 -13.11
CA GLY A 168 -33.65 6.62 -12.49
C GLY A 168 -34.34 7.99 -12.52
#